data_AF-A0A0D2PDG6-F1
#
_entry.id   AF-A0A0D2PDG6-F1
#
_cell.length_a   1.000
_cell.length_b   1.000
_cell.length_c   1.000
_cell.angle_alpha   90.00
_cell.angle_beta   90.00
_cell.angle_gamma   90.00
#
_symmetry.space_group_name_H-M   'P 1'
#
loop_
_entity.id
_entity.type
_entity.pdbx_description
1 polymer ?
#
loop_
_entity_poly.entity_id
_entity_poly.type
_entity_poly.pdbx_seq_one_letter_code
_entity_poly.pdbx_strand_id
1 'polypeptide(L)'
;MPQAVTTEYSEVWIDNCRPSNQRYLLSPLLISTPPIALEFACSTTLLGLTAYRINYTKHLSNGDILTNNSNFYDPIIVELLVTSILALLFSLFLIAAVFSRFGTGAKGFFAEHAMMWIIWIMFLVGAAITAHTWRNTWWCRGGYKECRIIAAIKAFSWICWILATFALIASAVNFFQNKDTYTSNRVAASEVRQTPGTGATTYVAHNNRTTSEAVADAT
;
A
#
# COMPACT_ATOMS: atom_id res chain seq x y z
N MET A 1 21.07 -0.21 67.20
CA MET A 1 19.95 -0.58 66.32
C MET A 1 19.96 0.36 65.12
N PRO A 2 20.41 -0.09 63.93
CA PRO A 2 20.31 0.69 62.70
C PRO A 2 19.01 0.36 61.97
N GLN A 3 18.28 1.39 61.54
CA GLN A 3 17.06 1.27 60.74
C GLN A 3 17.45 1.28 59.26
N ALA A 4 17.00 0.26 58.53
CA ALA A 4 17.20 0.11 57.09
C ALA A 4 16.27 1.06 56.33
N VAL A 5 16.85 1.89 55.46
CA VAL A 5 16.12 2.74 54.50
C VAL A 5 15.97 1.94 53.21
N THR A 6 14.75 1.47 52.94
CA THR A 6 14.42 0.76 51.70
C THR A 6 14.17 1.75 50.58
N THR A 7 14.92 1.56 49.49
CA THR A 7 14.86 2.31 48.23
C THR A 7 13.63 1.90 47.41
N GLU A 8 12.58 2.72 47.45
CA GLU A 8 11.32 2.52 46.72
C GLU A 8 11.11 3.67 45.71
N TYR A 9 12.06 3.86 44.77
CA TYR A 9 12.02 5.00 43.83
C TYR A 9 12.41 4.67 42.38
N SER A 10 12.40 3.39 41.97
CA SER A 10 12.87 3.01 40.63
C SER A 10 11.80 2.53 39.64
N GLU A 11 10.54 2.35 40.04
CA GLU A 11 9.53 1.74 39.13
C GLU A 11 8.55 2.73 38.48
N VAL A 12 8.55 4.02 38.83
CA VAL A 12 7.53 4.97 38.35
C VAL A 12 7.82 5.55 36.95
N TRP A 13 9.03 5.38 36.40
CA TRP A 13 9.43 6.10 35.18
C TRP A 13 9.27 5.34 33.86
N ILE A 14 8.92 4.04 33.87
CA ILE A 14 8.84 3.26 32.63
C ILE A 14 7.41 3.26 32.03
N ASP A 15 6.37 3.45 32.84
CA ASP A 15 4.99 3.28 32.36
C ASP A 15 4.34 4.54 31.78
N ASN A 16 4.93 5.73 31.98
CA ASN A 16 4.36 6.99 31.48
C ASN A 16 4.76 7.38 30.05
N CYS A 17 5.46 6.51 29.32
CA CYS A 17 5.74 6.68 27.89
C CYS A 17 4.86 5.82 26.98
N ARG A 18 3.73 5.29 27.47
CA ARG A 18 2.74 4.65 26.60
C ARG A 18 1.57 5.61 26.34
N PRO A 19 1.55 6.35 25.22
CA PRO A 19 0.46 7.26 24.92
C PRO A 19 -0.86 6.46 24.85
N SER A 20 -1.81 6.82 25.70
CA SER A 20 -3.16 6.24 25.80
C SER A 20 -4.01 6.36 24.52
N ASN A 21 -3.45 6.95 23.45
CA ASN A 21 -4.06 7.11 22.13
C ASN A 21 -3.67 6.02 21.12
N GLN A 22 -3.07 4.91 21.57
CA GLN A 22 -2.55 3.86 20.68
C GLN A 22 -3.64 2.99 20.01
N ARG A 23 -4.91 3.10 20.40
CA ARG A 23 -6.00 2.32 19.80
C ARG A 23 -6.38 2.76 18.39
N TYR A 24 -6.06 4.00 17.99
CA TYR A 24 -6.36 4.51 16.64
C TYR A 24 -5.21 4.31 15.64
N LEU A 25 -4.04 3.87 16.11
CA LEU A 25 -2.86 3.63 15.26
C LEU A 25 -2.81 2.19 14.70
N LEU A 26 -3.45 1.22 15.36
CA LEU A 26 -3.51 -0.16 14.86
C LEU A 26 -4.54 -0.37 13.74
N SER A 27 -5.65 0.38 13.73
CA SER A 27 -6.71 0.26 12.74
C SER A 27 -6.29 0.55 11.28
N PRO A 28 -5.55 1.62 10.96
CA PRO A 28 -5.15 1.90 9.57
C PRO A 28 -4.08 0.92 9.05
N LEU A 29 -3.24 0.37 9.93
CA LEU A 29 -2.22 -0.62 9.57
C LEU A 29 -2.86 -1.98 9.23
N LEU A 30 -3.91 -2.36 9.95
CA LEU A 30 -4.59 -3.65 9.75
C LEU A 30 -5.36 -3.70 8.41
N ILE A 31 -5.83 -2.55 7.93
CA ILE A 31 -6.61 -2.45 6.68
C ILE A 31 -5.70 -2.44 5.45
N SER A 32 -4.48 -1.89 5.56
CA SER A 32 -3.59 -1.65 4.42
C SER A 32 -2.51 -2.72 4.20
N THR A 33 -2.12 -3.46 5.24
CA THR A 33 -1.10 -4.52 5.13
C THR A 33 -1.52 -5.77 4.33
N PRO A 34 -2.77 -6.28 4.40
CA PRO A 34 -3.16 -7.49 3.67
C PRO A 34 -2.98 -7.40 2.15
N PRO A 35 -3.42 -6.32 1.45
CA PRO A 35 -3.28 -6.27 0.00
C PRO A 35 -1.82 -6.15 -0.47
N ILE A 36 -0.96 -5.48 0.30
CA ILE A 36 0.47 -5.35 -0.04
C ILE A 36 1.16 -6.72 0.02
N ALA A 37 0.86 -7.52 1.03
CA ALA A 37 1.40 -8.88 1.15
C ALA A 37 0.90 -9.80 0.03
N LEU A 38 -0.37 -9.67 -0.36
CA LEU A 38 -0.95 -10.42 -1.48
C LEU A 38 -0.33 -10.00 -2.82
N GLU A 39 -0.09 -8.71 -3.04
CA GLU A 39 0.56 -8.19 -4.24
C GLU A 39 2.02 -8.66 -4.34
N PHE A 40 2.74 -8.71 -3.21
CA PHE A 40 4.08 -9.27 -3.13
C PHE A 40 4.12 -10.76 -3.52
N ALA A 41 3.19 -11.55 -2.98
CA ALA A 41 3.07 -12.97 -3.32
C ALA A 41 2.71 -13.16 -4.81
N CYS A 42 1.74 -12.39 -5.34
CA CYS A 42 1.33 -12.41 -6.75
C CYS A 42 2.49 -12.04 -7.70
N SER A 43 3.27 -11.01 -7.33
CA SER A 43 4.41 -10.57 -8.13
C SER A 43 5.53 -11.61 -8.16
N THR A 44 5.78 -12.29 -7.03
CA THR A 44 6.78 -13.37 -6.94
C THR A 44 6.38 -14.57 -7.80
N THR A 45 5.10 -14.97 -7.79
CA THR A 45 4.64 -16.08 -8.64
C THR A 45 4.68 -15.72 -10.12
N LEU A 46 4.31 -14.49 -10.49
CA LEU A 46 4.40 -14.00 -11.87
C LEU A 46 5.85 -13.96 -12.35
N LEU A 47 6.78 -13.52 -11.51
CA LEU A 47 8.22 -13.50 -11.81
C LEU A 47 8.76 -14.91 -12.03
N GLY A 48 8.38 -15.88 -11.18
CA GLY A 48 8.75 -17.28 -11.35
C GLY A 48 8.23 -17.90 -12.64
N LEU A 49 6.95 -17.67 -12.97
CA LEU A 49 6.32 -18.20 -14.19
C LEU A 49 6.91 -17.59 -15.47
N THR A 50 7.17 -16.27 -15.48
CA THR A 50 7.78 -15.58 -16.63
C THR A 50 9.24 -16.00 -16.82
N ALA A 51 10.02 -16.12 -15.73
CA ALA A 51 11.38 -16.62 -15.77
C ALA A 51 11.46 -18.07 -16.28
N TYR A 52 10.54 -18.94 -15.83
CA TYR A 52 10.45 -20.32 -16.31
C TYR A 52 10.23 -20.37 -17.83
N ARG A 53 9.31 -19.56 -18.35
CA ARG A 53 9.05 -19.49 -19.81
C ARG A 53 10.25 -18.98 -20.59
N ILE A 54 10.96 -17.97 -20.09
CA ILE A 54 12.18 -17.45 -20.74
C ILE A 54 13.27 -18.54 -20.75
N ASN A 55 13.42 -19.29 -19.66
CA ASN A 55 14.38 -20.38 -19.61
C ASN A 55 14.03 -21.48 -20.62
N TYR A 56 12.75 -21.86 -20.70
CA TYR A 56 12.26 -22.83 -21.68
C TYR A 56 12.55 -22.39 -23.12
N THR A 57 12.17 -21.16 -23.48
CA THR A 57 12.36 -20.62 -24.84
C THR A 57 13.83 -20.52 -25.26
N LYS A 58 14.77 -20.34 -24.33
CA LYS A 58 16.21 -20.33 -24.62
C LYS A 58 16.79 -21.70 -24.95
N HIS A 59 16.18 -22.78 -24.48
CA HIS A 59 16.71 -24.14 -24.65
C HIS A 59 16.09 -24.90 -25.83
N LEU A 60 15.10 -24.34 -26.52
CA LEU A 60 14.53 -24.94 -27.73
C LEU A 60 15.37 -24.56 -28.96
N SER A 61 16.05 -25.54 -29.56
CA SER A 61 16.80 -25.32 -30.83
C SER A 61 15.93 -25.41 -32.09
N ASN A 62 14.74 -26.02 -32.00
CA ASN A 62 13.91 -26.40 -33.14
C ASN A 62 12.54 -25.69 -33.15
N GLY A 63 12.50 -24.43 -32.70
CA GLY A 63 11.30 -23.58 -32.71
C GLY A 63 10.16 -24.06 -31.81
N ASP A 64 9.21 -23.17 -31.52
CA ASP A 64 8.01 -23.52 -30.77
C ASP A 64 6.93 -24.07 -31.73
N ILE A 65 6.19 -25.09 -31.29
CA ILE A 65 4.99 -25.60 -31.97
C ILE A 65 3.93 -24.50 -32.17
N LEU A 66 3.97 -23.46 -31.33
CA LEU A 66 3.07 -22.30 -31.41
C LEU A 66 3.52 -21.27 -32.46
N THR A 67 4.78 -21.27 -32.90
CA THR A 67 5.34 -20.19 -33.73
C THR A 67 6.11 -20.72 -34.92
N ASN A 68 5.45 -21.58 -35.70
CA ASN A 68 5.83 -22.06 -37.03
C ASN A 68 7.37 -22.15 -37.25
N ASN A 69 8.07 -22.75 -36.28
CA ASN A 69 9.50 -23.04 -36.30
C ASN A 69 10.49 -21.86 -36.25
N SER A 70 10.10 -20.68 -35.76
CA SER A 70 11.01 -19.54 -35.54
C SER A 70 11.36 -19.35 -34.06
N ASN A 71 12.61 -18.97 -33.76
CA ASN A 71 13.03 -18.58 -32.42
C ASN A 71 12.35 -17.27 -32.04
N PHE A 72 11.21 -17.36 -31.34
CA PHE A 72 10.41 -16.20 -31.00
C PHE A 72 10.63 -15.77 -29.55
N TYR A 73 11.23 -14.60 -29.38
CA TYR A 73 11.28 -13.92 -28.10
C TYR A 73 10.00 -13.09 -27.95
N ASP A 74 9.19 -13.38 -26.94
CA ASP A 74 7.89 -12.74 -26.75
C ASP A 74 8.03 -11.48 -25.87
N PRO A 75 7.98 -10.27 -26.46
CA PRO A 75 8.30 -9.03 -25.74
C PRO A 75 7.34 -8.80 -24.57
N ILE A 76 6.10 -9.30 -24.66
CA ILE A 76 5.12 -9.12 -23.60
C ILE A 76 5.52 -9.83 -22.31
N ILE A 77 6.15 -11.00 -22.39
CA ILE A 77 6.58 -11.74 -21.19
C ILE A 77 7.70 -10.99 -20.46
N VAL A 78 8.53 -10.27 -21.21
CA VAL A 78 9.59 -9.41 -20.67
C VAL A 78 8.99 -8.20 -19.97
N GLU A 79 7.97 -7.59 -20.58
CA GLU A 79 7.24 -6.49 -19.98
C GLU A 79 6.60 -6.91 -18.64
N LEU A 80 5.93 -8.06 -18.59
CA LEU A 80 5.38 -8.61 -17.34
C LEU A 80 6.48 -8.92 -16.31
N LEU A 81 7.63 -9.43 -16.75
CA LEU A 81 8.78 -9.70 -15.89
C LEU A 81 9.32 -8.41 -15.27
N VAL A 82 9.57 -7.38 -16.07
CA VAL A 82 10.05 -6.06 -15.58
C VAL A 82 9.02 -5.44 -14.64
N THR A 83 7.74 -5.49 -14.99
CA THR A 83 6.64 -5.00 -14.16
C THR A 83 6.61 -5.71 -12.81
N SER A 84 6.79 -7.03 -12.78
CA SER A 84 6.83 -7.80 -11.52
C SER A 84 8.03 -7.44 -10.63
N ILE A 85 9.20 -7.17 -11.21
CA ILE A 85 10.37 -6.70 -10.46
C ILE A 85 10.11 -5.32 -9.85
N LEU A 86 9.56 -4.40 -10.65
CA LEU A 86 9.21 -3.06 -10.17
C LEU A 86 8.17 -3.12 -9.03
N ALA A 87 7.16 -3.98 -9.17
CA ALA A 87 6.16 -4.21 -8.12
C ALA A 87 6.78 -4.77 -6.82
N LEU A 88 7.72 -5.71 -6.91
CA LEU A 88 8.45 -6.22 -5.74
C LEU A 88 9.28 -5.14 -5.04
N LEU A 89 10.05 -4.38 -5.80
CA LEU A 89 10.86 -3.28 -5.27
C LEU A 89 9.96 -2.21 -4.63
N PHE A 90 8.83 -1.90 -5.24
CA PHE A 90 7.88 -0.94 -4.72
C PHE A 90 7.17 -1.45 -3.46
N SER A 91 6.82 -2.73 -3.39
CA SER A 91 6.25 -3.35 -2.19
C SER A 91 7.24 -3.25 -1.01
N LEU A 92 8.52 -3.55 -1.24
CA LEU A 92 9.57 -3.36 -0.24
C LEU A 92 9.73 -1.89 0.16
N PHE A 93 9.67 -0.96 -0.81
CA PHE A 93 9.70 0.46 -0.55
C PHE A 93 8.52 0.93 0.30
N LEU A 94 7.29 0.45 0.04
CA LEU A 94 6.11 0.78 0.84
C LEU A 94 6.22 0.25 2.27
N ILE A 95 6.71 -0.99 2.44
CA ILE A 95 6.96 -1.56 3.77
C ILE A 95 7.98 -0.68 4.52
N ALA A 96 9.09 -0.31 3.88
CA ALA A 96 10.08 0.59 4.45
C ALA A 96 9.51 1.99 4.75
N ALA A 97 8.67 2.53 3.87
CA ALA A 97 8.01 3.82 4.05
C ALA A 97 7.10 3.81 5.28
N VAL A 98 6.33 2.74 5.48
CA VAL A 98 5.50 2.52 6.67
C VAL A 98 6.35 2.48 7.94
N PHE A 99 7.50 1.79 7.92
CA PHE A 99 8.43 1.80 9.06
C PHE A 99 9.09 3.17 9.29
N SER A 100 9.33 3.96 8.24
CA SER A 100 9.97 5.27 8.32
C SER A 100 9.04 6.40 8.76
N ARG A 101 7.72 6.20 8.73
CA ARG A 101 6.70 7.23 8.98
C ARG A 101 6.58 7.73 10.43
N PHE A 102 7.53 7.37 11.30
CA PHE A 102 7.63 7.94 12.63
C PHE A 102 8.05 9.43 12.68
N GLY A 103 8.22 10.15 11.55
CA GLY A 103 8.58 11.58 11.62
C GLY A 103 8.53 12.47 10.37
N THR A 104 8.14 12.02 9.18
CA THR A 104 8.27 12.81 7.93
C THR A 104 6.91 13.32 7.40
N GLY A 105 6.80 14.63 7.19
CA GLY A 105 5.56 15.34 6.84
C GLY A 105 4.99 15.07 5.43
N ALA A 106 3.84 15.70 5.14
CA ALA A 106 2.91 15.44 4.03
C ALA A 106 3.46 15.45 2.58
N LYS A 107 4.72 15.84 2.32
CA LYS A 107 5.28 15.93 0.95
C LYS A 107 5.58 14.56 0.31
N GLY A 108 5.79 13.51 1.11
CA GLY A 108 6.06 12.16 0.59
C GLY A 108 4.85 11.47 -0.04
N PHE A 109 3.63 11.89 0.30
CA PHE A 109 2.41 11.18 -0.05
C PHE A 109 2.11 11.16 -1.57
N PHE A 110 2.35 12.28 -2.27
CA PHE A 110 2.11 12.36 -3.72
C PHE A 110 3.04 11.45 -4.52
N ALA A 111 4.31 11.36 -4.12
CA ALA A 111 5.29 10.49 -4.77
C ALA A 111 4.91 9.01 -4.59
N GLU A 112 4.51 8.61 -3.38
CA GLU A 112 4.03 7.25 -3.11
C GLU A 112 2.80 6.88 -3.97
N HIS A 113 1.83 7.79 -4.06
CA HIS A 113 0.61 7.54 -4.83
C HIS A 113 0.86 7.52 -6.35
N ALA A 114 1.74 8.38 -6.85
CA ALA A 114 2.11 8.42 -8.26
C ALA A 114 2.77 7.11 -8.73
N MET A 115 3.67 6.55 -7.92
CA MET A 115 4.33 5.27 -8.24
C MET A 115 3.32 4.10 -8.27
N MET A 116 2.34 4.10 -7.35
CA MET A 116 1.28 3.10 -7.34
C MET A 116 0.38 3.21 -8.58
N TRP A 117 0.11 4.42 -9.06
CA TRP A 117 -0.62 4.65 -10.31
C TRP A 117 0.13 4.13 -11.54
N ILE A 118 1.45 4.32 -11.60
CA ILE A 118 2.29 3.83 -12.71
C ILE A 118 2.26 2.30 -12.76
N ILE A 119 2.48 1.63 -11.64
CA ILE A 119 2.46 0.16 -11.55
C ILE A 119 1.08 -0.39 -11.94
N TRP A 120 0.00 0.28 -11.51
CA TRP A 120 -1.36 -0.08 -11.88
C TRP A 120 -1.58 -0.06 -13.40
N ILE A 121 -1.11 0.98 -14.10
CA ILE A 121 -1.18 1.06 -15.57
C ILE A 121 -0.35 -0.04 -16.23
N MET A 122 0.88 -0.29 -15.76
CA MET A 122 1.74 -1.33 -16.34
C MET A 122 1.10 -2.72 -16.23
N PHE A 123 0.48 -3.05 -15.10
CA PHE A 123 -0.26 -4.30 -14.96
C PHE A 123 -1.49 -4.37 -15.88
N LEU A 124 -2.22 -3.26 -16.05
CA LEU A 124 -3.37 -3.21 -16.96
C LEU A 124 -2.95 -3.47 -18.41
N VAL A 125 -1.90 -2.79 -18.88
CA VAL A 125 -1.39 -2.93 -20.25
C VAL A 125 -0.87 -4.36 -20.48
N GLY A 126 -0.07 -4.89 -19.55
CA GLY A 126 0.41 -6.27 -19.61
C GLY A 126 -0.73 -7.30 -19.65
N ALA A 127 -1.77 -7.13 -18.81
CA ALA A 127 -2.93 -8.01 -18.79
C ALA A 127 -3.79 -7.91 -20.07
N ALA A 128 -3.94 -6.72 -20.63
CA ALA A 128 -4.71 -6.49 -21.85
C ALA A 128 -4.03 -7.11 -23.08
N ILE A 129 -2.73 -6.88 -23.25
CA ILE A 129 -1.97 -7.41 -24.39
C ILE A 129 -1.88 -8.93 -24.32
N THR A 130 -1.56 -9.49 -23.14
CA THR A 130 -1.55 -10.96 -22.97
C THR A 130 -2.92 -11.59 -23.25
N ALA A 131 -4.01 -10.93 -22.86
CA ALA A 131 -5.36 -11.40 -23.16
C ALA A 131 -5.70 -11.35 -24.65
N HIS A 132 -5.21 -10.34 -25.37
CA HIS A 132 -5.43 -10.17 -26.81
C HIS A 132 -4.64 -11.18 -27.64
N THR A 133 -3.34 -11.34 -27.37
CA THR A 133 -2.47 -12.25 -28.12
C THR A 133 -2.91 -13.72 -27.99
N TRP A 134 -3.35 -14.12 -26.79
CA TRP A 134 -3.72 -15.50 -26.47
C TRP A 134 -5.22 -15.66 -26.25
N ARG A 135 -6.02 -15.30 -27.27
CA ARG A 135 -7.49 -15.33 -27.19
C ARG A 135 -8.06 -16.75 -27.19
N ASN A 136 -7.51 -17.64 -28.02
CA ASN A 136 -8.04 -18.99 -28.25
C ASN A 136 -7.04 -20.08 -27.84
N THR A 137 -6.81 -20.26 -26.55
CA THR A 137 -5.92 -21.33 -26.02
C THR A 137 -6.64 -22.63 -25.69
N TRP A 138 -7.95 -22.71 -25.96
CA TRP A 138 -8.79 -23.84 -25.55
C TRP A 138 -8.35 -25.18 -26.18
N TRP A 139 -7.92 -25.14 -27.44
CA TRP A 139 -7.49 -26.32 -28.21
C TRP A 139 -6.19 -26.95 -27.70
N CYS A 140 -5.31 -26.17 -27.08
CA CYS A 140 -3.97 -26.61 -26.68
C CYS A 140 -3.91 -27.08 -25.20
N ARG A 141 -5.02 -26.95 -24.46
CA ARG A 141 -5.09 -27.27 -23.02
C ARG A 141 -4.95 -28.77 -22.70
N GLY A 142 -5.29 -29.64 -23.64
CA GLY A 142 -5.31 -31.10 -23.42
C GLY A 142 -3.96 -31.81 -23.56
N GLY A 143 -3.01 -31.25 -24.30
CA GLY A 143 -1.78 -31.96 -24.70
C GLY A 143 -0.46 -31.35 -24.23
N TYR A 144 -0.40 -30.02 -24.01
CA TYR A 144 0.89 -29.32 -23.87
C TYR A 144 0.97 -28.55 -22.55
N LYS A 145 2.08 -28.75 -21.81
CA LYS A 145 2.35 -28.07 -20.54
C LYS A 145 2.47 -26.54 -20.72
N GLU A 146 3.05 -26.10 -21.83
CA GLU A 146 3.26 -24.67 -22.12
C GLU A 146 1.96 -23.87 -22.18
N CYS A 147 0.89 -24.45 -22.75
CA CYS A 147 -0.41 -23.79 -22.82
C CYS A 147 -1.00 -23.53 -21.42
N ARG A 148 -0.79 -24.45 -20.48
CA ARG A 148 -1.23 -24.28 -19.08
C ARG A 148 -0.48 -23.16 -18.38
N ILE A 149 0.80 -22.99 -18.69
CA ILE A 149 1.64 -21.93 -18.12
C ILE A 149 1.21 -20.56 -18.66
N ILE A 150 0.99 -20.43 -19.97
CA ILE A 150 0.50 -19.18 -20.56
C ILE A 150 -0.87 -18.80 -19.98
N ALA A 151 -1.77 -19.78 -19.82
CA ALA A 151 -3.06 -19.56 -19.17
C ALA A 151 -2.91 -19.11 -17.71
N ALA A 152 -1.94 -19.67 -16.97
CA ALA A 152 -1.64 -19.23 -15.62
C ALA A 152 -1.11 -17.79 -15.59
N ILE A 153 -0.16 -17.43 -16.46
CA ILE A 153 0.39 -16.06 -16.56
C ILE A 153 -0.74 -15.05 -16.81
N LYS A 154 -1.65 -15.35 -17.74
CA LYS A 154 -2.83 -14.52 -18.03
C LYS A 154 -3.75 -14.39 -16.80
N ALA A 155 -4.01 -15.47 -16.08
CA ALA A 155 -4.85 -15.41 -14.89
C ALA A 155 -4.19 -14.57 -13.78
N PHE A 156 -2.91 -14.80 -13.51
CA PHE A 156 -2.16 -14.07 -12.50
C PHE A 156 -1.98 -12.59 -12.85
N SER A 157 -1.81 -12.22 -14.13
CA SER A 157 -1.72 -10.80 -14.52
C SER A 157 -3.01 -10.03 -14.18
N TRP A 158 -4.18 -10.63 -14.43
CA TRP A 158 -5.46 -10.03 -14.05
C TRP A 158 -5.65 -9.97 -12.54
N ILE A 159 -5.24 -11.01 -11.80
CA ILE A 159 -5.30 -11.01 -10.33
C ILE A 159 -4.39 -9.91 -9.76
N CYS A 160 -3.16 -9.78 -10.25
CA CYS A 160 -2.25 -8.74 -9.76
C CYS A 160 -2.80 -7.33 -10.08
N TRP A 161 -3.45 -7.12 -11.24
CA TRP A 161 -4.12 -5.85 -11.53
C TRP A 161 -5.29 -5.53 -10.57
N ILE A 162 -6.12 -6.53 -10.24
CA ILE A 162 -7.21 -6.37 -9.26
C ILE A 162 -6.63 -6.06 -7.87
N LEU A 163 -5.58 -6.77 -7.46
CA LEU A 163 -4.90 -6.51 -6.18
C LEU A 163 -4.30 -5.10 -6.13
N ALA A 164 -3.63 -4.66 -7.19
CA ALA A 164 -3.12 -3.30 -7.31
C ALA A 164 -4.25 -2.26 -7.22
N THR A 165 -5.41 -2.53 -7.83
CA THR A 165 -6.60 -1.67 -7.72
C THR A 165 -7.08 -1.56 -6.28
N PHE A 166 -7.13 -2.69 -5.56
CA PHE A 166 -7.54 -2.71 -4.16
C PHE A 166 -6.55 -1.96 -3.26
N ALA A 167 -5.24 -2.13 -3.48
CA ALA A 167 -4.20 -1.38 -2.79
C ALA A 167 -4.30 0.13 -3.05
N LEU A 168 -4.61 0.52 -4.29
CA LEU A 168 -4.82 1.91 -4.68
C LEU A 168 -6.01 2.53 -3.96
N ILE A 169 -7.16 1.83 -3.94
CA ILE A 169 -8.36 2.28 -3.22
C ILE A 169 -8.09 2.38 -1.72
N ALA A 170 -7.42 1.39 -1.12
CA ALA A 170 -7.07 1.43 0.31
C ALA A 170 -6.17 2.64 0.64
N SER A 171 -5.20 2.97 -0.22
CA SER A 171 -4.37 4.16 -0.05
C SER A 171 -5.17 5.46 -0.16
N ALA A 172 -6.13 5.51 -1.09
CA ALA A 172 -7.00 6.67 -1.30
C ALA A 172 -7.94 6.89 -0.12
N VAL A 173 -8.58 5.84 0.42
CA VAL A 173 -9.44 5.93 1.61
C VAL A 173 -8.66 6.48 2.80
N ASN A 174 -7.44 5.99 3.04
CA ASN A 174 -6.58 6.53 4.09
C ASN A 174 -6.26 8.02 3.89
N PHE A 175 -6.09 8.47 2.65
CA PHE A 175 -5.88 9.89 2.36
C PHE A 175 -7.10 10.74 2.69
N PHE A 176 -8.31 10.28 2.31
CA PHE A 176 -9.54 11.00 2.56
C PHE A 176 -9.84 11.13 4.05
N GLN A 177 -9.60 10.07 4.84
CA GLN A 177 -9.80 10.09 6.29
C GLN A 177 -8.85 11.05 7.02
N ASN A 178 -7.61 11.22 6.53
CA ASN A 178 -6.61 12.06 7.18
C ASN A 178 -6.68 13.54 6.76
N LYS A 179 -7.38 13.88 5.67
CA LYS A 179 -7.53 15.28 5.19
C LYS A 179 -8.13 16.22 6.23
N ASP A 180 -9.06 15.72 7.04
CA ASP A 180 -9.74 16.50 8.07
C ASP A 180 -8.78 16.92 9.19
N THR A 181 -7.82 16.06 9.53
CA THR A 181 -6.80 16.32 10.56
C THR A 181 -5.74 17.32 10.10
N TYR A 182 -5.33 17.27 8.82
CA TYR A 182 -4.31 18.19 8.29
C TYR A 182 -4.79 19.65 8.21
N THR A 183 -6.10 19.85 8.01
CA THR A 183 -6.69 21.19 7.93
C THR A 183 -6.77 21.84 9.31
N SER A 184 -7.16 21.07 10.33
CA SER A 184 -7.29 21.53 11.72
C SER A 184 -5.95 21.98 12.34
N ASN A 185 -4.89 21.18 12.17
CA ASN A 185 -3.57 21.51 12.72
C ASN A 185 -2.91 22.73 12.06
N ARG A 186 -3.23 23.05 10.80
CA ARG A 186 -2.72 24.28 10.16
C ARG A 186 -3.35 25.54 10.74
N VAL A 187 -4.62 25.50 11.12
CA VAL A 187 -5.30 26.62 11.77
C VAL A 187 -4.73 26.84 13.18
N ALA A 188 -4.55 25.76 13.96
CA ALA A 188 -3.93 25.84 15.28
C ALA A 188 -2.47 26.32 15.25
N ALA A 189 -1.67 25.87 14.28
CA ALA A 189 -0.28 26.31 14.12
C ALA A 189 -0.15 27.77 13.63
N SER A 190 -1.14 28.28 12.86
CA SER A 190 -1.17 29.70 12.51
C SER A 190 -1.52 30.59 13.71
N GLU A 191 -2.32 30.10 14.65
CA GLU A 191 -2.72 30.86 15.84
C GLU A 191 -1.56 31.05 16.83
N VAL A 192 -0.68 30.04 16.98
CA VAL A 192 0.52 30.15 17.84
C VAL A 192 1.57 31.13 17.31
N ARG A 193 1.50 31.52 16.02
CA ARG A 193 2.49 32.45 15.42
C ARG A 193 2.13 33.93 15.56
N GLN A 194 0.97 34.27 16.13
CA GLN A 194 0.61 35.64 16.49
C GLN A 194 0.71 35.85 18.01
N THR A 195 1.90 36.08 18.54
CA THR A 195 2.12 37.04 19.64
C THR A 195 3.61 37.29 19.89
N PRO A 196 4.27 38.17 19.11
CA PRO A 196 5.39 38.94 19.59
C PRO A 196 4.85 40.27 20.14
N GLY A 197 4.61 40.31 21.45
CA GLY A 197 4.60 41.55 22.23
C GLY A 197 3.29 42.32 22.32
N THR A 198 2.42 41.95 23.25
CA THR A 198 1.90 42.89 24.27
C THR A 198 1.38 42.05 25.44
N GLY A 199 1.84 42.34 26.66
CA GLY A 199 1.52 41.57 27.87
C GLY A 199 0.08 41.75 28.33
N ALA A 200 -0.86 41.09 27.67
CA ALA A 200 -2.21 40.86 28.16
C ALA A 200 -2.60 39.41 27.89
N THR A 201 -2.46 38.58 28.92
CA THR A 201 -3.08 37.25 28.99
C THR A 201 -4.59 37.43 29.07
N THR A 202 -5.24 37.59 27.92
CA THR A 202 -6.69 37.44 27.82
C THR A 202 -6.98 35.97 27.65
N TYR A 203 -7.46 35.34 28.72
CA TYR A 203 -8.07 34.01 28.63
C TYR A 203 -9.32 34.13 27.75
N VAL A 204 -9.22 33.76 26.46
CA VAL A 204 -10.40 33.57 25.62
C VAL A 204 -11.02 32.24 26.02
N ALA A 205 -11.96 32.30 26.98
CA ALA A 205 -12.83 31.19 27.30
C ALA A 205 -13.73 30.92 26.09
N HIS A 206 -13.42 29.87 25.32
CA HIS A 206 -14.28 29.38 24.24
C HIS A 206 -15.48 28.64 24.86
N ASN A 207 -16.46 29.41 25.33
CA ASN A 207 -17.76 28.90 25.78
C ASN A 207 -18.65 28.59 24.57
N ASN A 208 -18.40 27.50 23.85
CA ASN A 208 -19.41 26.93 22.97
C ASN A 208 -20.33 26.00 23.77
N ARG A 209 -21.15 26.64 24.60
CA ARG A 209 -22.36 26.05 25.18
C ARG A 209 -23.39 25.96 24.06
N THR A 210 -23.49 24.81 23.40
CA THR A 210 -24.68 24.45 22.62
C THR A 210 -25.82 24.13 23.58
N THR A 211 -26.52 25.16 24.04
CA THR A 211 -27.86 25.04 24.59
C THR A 211 -28.84 24.84 23.44
N SER A 212 -29.19 23.58 23.17
CA SER A 212 -30.39 23.25 22.41
C SER A 212 -30.87 21.85 22.79
N GLU A 213 -31.58 21.76 23.92
CA GLU A 213 -32.60 20.75 24.25
C GLU A 213 -33.27 21.22 25.55
N ALA A 214 -34.23 22.14 25.43
CA ALA A 214 -35.66 21.86 25.27
C ALA A 214 -36.28 21.36 26.59
N VAL A 215 -36.67 22.33 27.41
CA VAL A 215 -37.72 22.21 28.42
C VAL A 215 -39.04 22.02 27.68
N ALA A 216 -39.53 20.79 27.69
CA ALA A 216 -40.89 20.36 27.38
C ALA A 216 -41.06 19.08 28.23
N ASP A 217 -42.09 18.84 29.01
CA ASP A 217 -43.39 19.43 29.17
C ASP A 217 -43.90 18.83 30.50
N ALA A 218 -44.40 19.65 31.41
CA ALA A 218 -44.98 19.18 32.68
C ALA A 218 -46.15 20.09 33.03
N THR A 219 -47.28 19.81 32.37
CA THR A 219 -48.64 20.14 32.82
C THR A 219 -49.58 19.04 32.40
#